data_AF-A0A9R0TTV6-F1
#
_entry.id   AF-A0A9R0TTV6-F1
#
_cell.length_a   1.000
_cell.length_b   1.000
_cell.length_c   1.000
_cell.angle_alpha   90.00
_cell.angle_beta   90.00
_cell.angle_gamma   90.00
#
_symmetry.space_group_name_H-M   'P 1'
#
loop_
_entity.id
_entity.type
_entity.pdbx_description
1 polymer ?
#
loop_
_entity_poly.entity_id
_entity_poly.type
_entity_poly.pdbx_seq_one_letter_code
_entity_poly.pdbx_strand_id
1 'polypeptide(L)'
;MGGASLLRLAAAMVLTGLVSPPVAVAARATPPLPVLPIPTAAQLAWQRREVIMFFHFGMNTFTNSELGTGEEDPALFGPAALNASQWMDAAAAAGASLAILVAKHHDGFCLWPSAYTAHSVRASGWRSGAGDVVREFAAAARARGVDAGLYLSPWDLHDQRYGREVAYNEYYLAQLHELLTGYGSLSEIWFDGHKDKNATNMTYHFHEWFQIVRQLQSSSIIFSDAGPDVRWVGNEDGFVGTTCWSTVNRSMITIGATGIEKYIVA
;
A
#
# COMPACT_ATOMS: atom_id res chain seq x y z
N MET A 1 -25.68 101.62 -11.89
CA MET A 1 -26.17 101.39 -10.52
C MET A 1 -26.32 99.89 -10.32
N GLY A 2 -25.69 99.35 -9.26
CA GLY A 2 -26.09 98.13 -8.55
C GLY A 2 -26.02 96.80 -9.30
N GLY A 3 -25.26 95.84 -8.78
CA GLY A 3 -25.43 94.44 -9.15
C GLY A 3 -24.28 93.55 -8.73
N ALA A 4 -24.43 92.87 -7.60
CA ALA A 4 -23.42 92.12 -6.89
C ALA A 4 -22.95 90.80 -7.56
N SER A 5 -21.75 90.39 -7.12
CA SER A 5 -21.33 89.01 -6.82
C SER A 5 -21.01 88.06 -7.97
N LEU A 6 -19.76 87.58 -8.00
CA LEU A 6 -19.43 86.21 -7.55
C LEU A 6 -17.91 86.01 -7.66
N LEU A 7 -17.23 86.01 -6.51
CA LEU A 7 -15.88 85.45 -6.39
C LEU A 7 -15.94 83.97 -6.77
N ARG A 8 -15.25 83.57 -7.84
CA ARG A 8 -14.93 82.15 -8.10
C ARG A 8 -13.54 81.86 -7.56
N LEU A 9 -13.48 81.24 -6.39
CA LEU A 9 -12.28 80.59 -5.88
C LEU A 9 -11.97 79.39 -6.79
N ALA A 10 -10.92 79.48 -7.59
CA ALA A 10 -10.37 78.31 -8.27
C ALA A 10 -9.47 77.56 -7.28
N ALA A 11 -10.01 76.51 -6.65
CA ALA A 11 -9.21 75.59 -5.86
C ALA A 11 -8.35 74.74 -6.81
N ALA A 12 -7.04 75.00 -6.85
CA ALA A 12 -6.09 74.14 -7.53
C ALA A 12 -5.96 72.83 -6.75
N MET A 13 -6.69 71.81 -7.18
CA MET A 13 -6.59 70.47 -6.64
C MET A 13 -5.32 69.83 -7.19
N VAL A 14 -4.21 69.96 -6.46
CA VAL A 14 -2.96 69.27 -6.78
C VAL A 14 -3.19 67.78 -6.48
N LEU A 15 -3.50 67.00 -7.51
CA LEU A 15 -3.38 65.54 -7.44
C LEU A 15 -1.89 65.21 -7.31
N THR A 16 -1.40 65.09 -6.08
CA THR A 16 -0.15 64.38 -5.81
C THR A 16 -0.43 62.90 -6.07
N GLY A 17 -0.20 62.45 -7.30
CA GLY A 17 -0.16 61.03 -7.61
C GLY A 17 0.94 60.39 -6.77
N LEU A 18 0.55 59.62 -5.76
CA LEU A 18 1.45 58.71 -5.05
C LEU A 18 1.86 57.64 -6.06
N VAL A 19 2.97 57.89 -6.77
CA VAL A 19 3.65 56.86 -7.55
C VAL A 19 4.24 55.89 -6.53
N SER A 20 3.53 54.79 -6.25
CA SER A 20 4.10 53.69 -5.49
C SER A 20 5.36 53.21 -6.24
N PRO A 21 6.52 53.08 -5.57
CA PRO A 21 7.70 52.56 -6.21
C PRO A 21 7.38 51.15 -6.75
N PRO A 22 7.95 50.76 -7.90
CA PRO A 22 7.76 49.41 -8.40
C PRO A 22 8.27 48.44 -7.33
N VAL A 23 7.39 47.55 -6.86
CA VAL A 23 7.79 46.45 -5.98
C VAL A 23 8.82 45.65 -6.76
N ALA A 24 10.08 45.73 -6.35
CA ALA A 24 11.14 44.92 -6.91
C ALA A 24 10.78 43.45 -6.63
N VAL A 25 10.27 42.75 -7.64
CA VAL A 25 10.13 41.30 -7.60
C VAL A 25 11.56 40.77 -7.59
N ALA A 26 12.07 40.44 -6.40
CA ALA A 26 13.35 39.79 -6.26
C ALA A 26 13.36 38.55 -7.15
N ALA A 27 14.29 38.51 -8.12
CA ALA A 27 14.45 37.34 -8.97
C ALA A 27 14.72 36.13 -8.06
N ARG A 28 13.83 35.14 -8.10
CA ARG A 28 14.04 33.89 -7.37
C ARG A 28 15.32 33.25 -7.89
N ALA A 29 16.23 32.92 -6.98
CA ALA A 29 17.42 32.15 -7.32
C ALA A 29 17.00 30.81 -7.95
N THR A 30 17.68 30.41 -9.03
CA THR A 30 17.49 29.10 -9.64
C THR A 30 17.86 28.02 -8.61
N PRO A 31 16.98 27.03 -8.34
CA PRO A 31 17.29 25.96 -7.40
C PRO A 31 18.46 25.10 -7.89
N PRO A 32 19.23 24.48 -6.97
CA PRO A 32 20.30 23.56 -7.35
C PRO A 32 19.73 22.29 -8.01
N LEU A 33 20.58 21.58 -8.77
CA LEU A 33 20.23 20.27 -9.29
C LEU A 33 20.02 19.27 -8.13
N PRO A 34 19.04 18.35 -8.23
CA PRO A 34 18.82 17.33 -7.21
C PRO A 34 19.93 16.28 -7.22
N VAL A 35 20.23 15.73 -6.05
CA VAL A 35 21.03 14.50 -5.93
C VAL A 35 20.09 13.32 -6.16
N LEU A 36 20.39 12.51 -7.17
CA LEU A 36 19.59 11.34 -7.51
C LEU A 36 20.05 10.10 -6.72
N PRO A 37 19.14 9.15 -6.45
CA PRO A 37 17.71 9.14 -6.82
C PRO A 37 16.84 10.00 -5.88
N ILE A 38 15.75 10.56 -6.42
CA ILE A 38 14.68 11.24 -5.66
C ILE A 38 13.45 10.35 -5.56
N PRO A 39 12.64 10.43 -4.48
CA PRO A 39 11.42 9.64 -4.37
C PRO A 39 10.42 10.01 -5.46
N THR A 40 9.70 9.01 -5.95
CA THR A 40 8.53 9.24 -6.80
C THR A 40 7.43 9.97 -6.00
N ALA A 41 6.46 10.57 -6.69
CA ALA A 41 5.31 11.18 -6.03
C ALA A 41 4.53 10.17 -5.16
N ALA A 42 4.43 8.91 -5.61
CA ALA A 42 3.78 7.83 -4.85
C ALA A 42 4.57 7.50 -3.57
N GLN A 43 5.90 7.34 -3.66
CA GLN A 43 6.74 7.09 -2.48
C GLN A 43 6.67 8.25 -1.47
N LEU A 44 6.65 9.50 -1.94
CA LEU A 44 6.51 10.66 -1.06
C LEU A 44 5.13 10.70 -0.39
N ALA A 45 4.06 10.37 -1.13
CA ALA A 45 2.72 10.27 -0.57
C ALA A 45 2.64 9.15 0.48
N TRP A 46 3.24 7.99 0.20
CA TRP A 46 3.34 6.87 1.13
C TRP A 46 4.12 7.25 2.40
N GLN A 47 5.28 7.88 2.26
CA GLN A 47 6.10 8.28 3.40
C GLN A 47 5.37 9.26 4.34
N ARG A 48 4.52 10.13 3.80
CA ARG A 48 3.71 11.09 4.56
C ARG A 48 2.51 10.48 5.29
N ARG A 49 2.19 9.21 5.05
CA ARG A 49 1.15 8.50 5.80
C ARG A 49 1.57 8.28 7.24
N GLU A 50 2.86 8.05 7.47
CA GLU A 50 3.53 7.77 8.75
C GLU A 50 3.03 6.49 9.46
N VAL A 51 1.72 6.35 9.65
CA VAL A 51 1.05 5.22 10.29
C VAL A 51 0.20 4.46 9.27
N ILE A 52 0.44 3.15 9.20
CA ILE A 52 -0.28 2.17 8.38
C ILE A 52 -0.71 1.02 9.29
N MET A 53 -1.90 0.47 9.09
CA MET A 53 -2.42 -0.63 9.90
C MET A 53 -2.44 -1.95 9.11
N PHE A 54 -1.93 -3.03 9.70
CA PHE A 54 -1.90 -4.36 9.08
C PHE A 54 -2.90 -5.29 9.78
N PHE A 55 -3.74 -5.97 9.01
CA PHE A 55 -4.71 -6.95 9.49
C PHE A 55 -4.31 -8.35 9.04
N HIS A 56 -3.70 -9.11 9.96
CA HIS A 56 -3.58 -10.56 9.86
C HIS A 56 -4.85 -11.19 10.43
N PHE A 57 -5.72 -11.64 9.54
CA PHE A 57 -6.95 -12.36 9.86
C PHE A 57 -7.12 -13.45 8.82
N GLY A 58 -7.46 -14.67 9.22
CA GLY A 58 -7.61 -15.76 8.27
C GLY A 58 -7.79 -17.11 8.95
N MET A 59 -7.46 -18.19 8.24
CA MET A 59 -7.59 -19.56 8.78
C MET A 59 -6.81 -19.73 10.09
N ASN A 60 -5.60 -19.19 10.13
CA ASN A 60 -4.71 -19.14 11.29
C ASN A 60 -5.36 -18.58 12.57
N THR A 61 -6.31 -17.64 12.44
CA THR A 61 -7.09 -17.13 13.58
C THR A 61 -7.98 -18.22 14.21
N PHE A 62 -8.51 -19.14 13.41
CA PHE A 62 -9.40 -20.22 13.85
C PHE A 62 -8.64 -21.48 14.29
N THR A 63 -7.41 -21.65 13.83
CA THR A 63 -6.53 -22.75 14.23
C THR A 63 -5.55 -22.38 15.33
N ASN A 64 -5.54 -21.11 15.76
CA ASN A 64 -4.64 -20.58 16.79
C ASN A 64 -3.16 -20.86 16.45
N SER A 65 -2.77 -20.52 15.23
CA SER A 65 -1.41 -20.69 14.71
C SER A 65 -0.90 -19.39 14.07
N GLU A 66 0.39 -19.14 14.16
CA GLU A 66 1.05 -18.06 13.41
C GLU A 66 1.32 -18.48 11.96
N LEU A 67 1.70 -19.74 11.76
CA LEU A 67 1.97 -20.34 10.45
C LEU A 67 1.08 -21.57 10.29
N GLY A 68 0.22 -21.57 9.27
CA GLY A 68 -0.62 -22.73 8.98
C GLY A 68 0.18 -23.81 8.23
N THR A 69 -0.44 -24.96 8.02
CA THR A 69 0.17 -26.11 7.33
C THR A 69 -0.26 -26.21 5.88
N GLY A 70 -1.33 -25.52 5.48
CA GLY A 70 -1.98 -25.65 4.17
C GLY A 70 -2.97 -26.82 4.09
N GLU A 71 -3.18 -27.55 5.18
CA GLU A 71 -4.10 -28.70 5.25
C GLU A 71 -5.32 -28.40 6.14
N GLU A 72 -5.51 -27.14 6.53
CA GLU A 72 -6.63 -26.72 7.36
C GLU A 72 -7.97 -26.96 6.66
N ASP A 73 -8.94 -27.48 7.42
CA ASP A 73 -10.31 -27.67 6.93
C ASP A 73 -11.01 -26.30 6.76
N PRO A 74 -11.43 -25.91 5.54
CA PRO A 74 -12.20 -24.70 5.30
C PRO A 74 -13.44 -24.53 6.18
N ALA A 75 -14.00 -25.63 6.70
CA ALA A 75 -15.15 -25.58 7.62
C ALA A 75 -14.85 -24.89 8.96
N LEU A 76 -13.58 -24.79 9.36
CA LEU A 76 -13.15 -24.08 10.57
C LEU A 76 -13.26 -22.56 10.41
N PHE A 77 -13.18 -22.05 9.18
CA PHE A 77 -13.29 -20.62 8.92
C PHE A 77 -14.75 -20.15 9.05
N GLY A 78 -15.04 -19.44 10.14
CA GLY A 78 -16.42 -19.05 10.46
C GLY A 78 -16.52 -17.86 11.41
N PRO A 79 -16.10 -16.63 11.02
CA PRO A 79 -16.21 -15.47 11.90
C PRO A 79 -17.68 -15.09 12.12
N ALA A 80 -18.17 -15.28 13.35
CA ALA A 80 -19.58 -15.11 13.69
C ALA A 80 -20.10 -13.66 13.54
N ALA A 81 -19.24 -12.67 13.78
CA ALA A 81 -19.60 -11.26 13.81
C ALA A 81 -18.57 -10.38 13.09
N LEU A 82 -18.01 -10.87 11.97
CA LEU A 82 -17.08 -10.07 11.16
C LEU A 82 -17.71 -8.73 10.80
N ASN A 83 -16.99 -7.65 11.10
CA ASN A 83 -17.41 -6.29 10.81
C ASN A 83 -16.19 -5.46 10.38
N ALA A 84 -15.87 -5.48 9.09
CA ALA A 84 -14.75 -4.72 8.54
C ALA A 84 -14.90 -3.20 8.72
N SER A 85 -16.13 -2.71 8.88
CA SER A 85 -16.38 -1.31 9.23
C SER A 85 -15.78 -0.95 10.58
N GLN A 86 -15.87 -1.85 11.57
CA GLN A 86 -15.26 -1.62 12.89
C GLN A 86 -13.72 -1.63 12.82
N TRP A 87 -13.12 -2.44 11.94
CA TRP A 87 -11.67 -2.43 11.71
C TRP A 87 -11.20 -1.07 11.18
N MET A 88 -11.95 -0.48 10.25
CA MET A 88 -11.63 0.82 9.69
C MET A 88 -11.89 1.96 10.68
N ASP A 89 -12.88 1.83 11.57
CA ASP A 89 -13.05 2.78 12.70
C ASP A 89 -11.81 2.77 13.60
N ALA A 90 -11.25 1.59 13.89
CA ALA A 90 -10.02 1.47 14.67
C ALA A 90 -8.80 2.06 13.93
N ALA A 91 -8.68 1.80 12.62
CA ALA A 91 -7.62 2.38 11.79
C ALA A 91 -7.66 3.92 11.80
N ALA A 92 -8.84 4.50 11.57
CA ALA A 92 -9.04 5.95 11.59
C ALA A 92 -8.76 6.54 12.98
N ALA A 93 -9.20 5.87 14.06
CA ALA A 93 -8.92 6.31 15.42
C ALA A 93 -7.42 6.29 15.77
N ALA A 94 -6.65 5.37 15.16
CA ALA A 94 -5.20 5.31 15.28
C ALA A 94 -4.45 6.31 14.36
N GLY A 95 -5.17 7.08 13.53
CA GLY A 95 -4.59 7.99 12.55
C GLY A 95 -4.00 7.30 11.32
N ALA A 96 -4.28 6.00 11.12
CA ALA A 96 -3.81 5.27 9.95
C ALA A 96 -4.63 5.68 8.72
N SER A 97 -3.94 6.13 7.67
CA SER A 97 -4.56 6.51 6.39
C SER A 97 -4.56 5.38 5.36
N LEU A 98 -3.88 4.28 5.64
CA LEU A 98 -3.83 3.06 4.85
C LEU A 98 -3.97 1.86 5.78
N ALA A 99 -4.80 0.91 5.36
CA ALA A 99 -4.94 -0.39 5.97
C ALA A 99 -4.59 -1.50 4.97
N ILE A 100 -3.81 -2.49 5.40
CA ILE A 100 -3.41 -3.64 4.58
C ILE A 100 -4.06 -4.90 5.15
N LEU A 101 -4.79 -5.64 4.32
CA LEU A 101 -5.37 -6.93 4.68
C LEU A 101 -4.55 -8.07 4.06
N VAL A 102 -4.27 -9.11 4.85
CA VAL A 102 -3.79 -10.39 4.35
C VAL A 102 -4.92 -11.10 3.59
N ALA A 103 -4.89 -11.03 2.25
CA ALA A 103 -5.89 -11.69 1.41
C ALA A 103 -5.66 -13.21 1.34
N LYS A 104 -4.39 -13.62 1.40
CA LYS A 104 -3.93 -15.01 1.50
C LYS A 104 -2.61 -15.04 2.26
N HIS A 105 -2.52 -15.82 3.34
CA HIS A 105 -1.28 -16.05 4.08
C HIS A 105 -0.56 -17.32 3.56
N HIS A 106 0.52 -17.76 4.22
CA HIS A 106 1.34 -18.90 3.78
C HIS A 106 0.58 -20.23 3.70
N ASP A 107 -0.46 -20.41 4.53
CA ASP A 107 -1.36 -21.56 4.49
C ASP A 107 -2.14 -21.66 3.17
N GLY A 108 -2.20 -20.58 2.38
CA GLY A 108 -2.82 -20.60 1.05
C GLY A 108 -4.34 -20.39 1.07
N PHE A 109 -4.98 -20.28 2.24
CA PHE A 109 -6.43 -20.04 2.32
C PHE A 109 -6.78 -18.63 1.83
N CYS A 110 -7.56 -18.55 0.75
CA CYS A 110 -7.94 -17.27 0.16
C CYS A 110 -9.19 -16.67 0.82
N LEU A 111 -9.10 -15.42 1.27
CA LEU A 111 -10.20 -14.70 1.92
C LEU A 111 -11.25 -14.12 0.97
N TRP A 112 -11.12 -14.41 -0.32
CA TRP A 112 -12.10 -14.10 -1.35
C TRP A 112 -12.44 -15.37 -2.15
N PRO A 113 -13.59 -15.43 -2.83
CA PRO A 113 -13.99 -16.61 -3.59
C PRO A 113 -13.22 -16.73 -4.92
N SER A 114 -11.89 -16.93 -4.85
CA SER A 114 -10.98 -17.03 -6.01
C SER A 114 -11.42 -18.12 -6.97
N ALA A 115 -11.49 -17.84 -8.26
CA ALA A 115 -11.84 -18.84 -9.28
C ALA A 115 -10.76 -19.93 -9.43
N TYR A 116 -9.56 -19.72 -8.89
CA TYR A 116 -8.37 -20.52 -9.21
C TYR A 116 -7.95 -21.55 -8.15
N THR A 117 -8.60 -21.58 -6.99
CA THR A 117 -8.38 -22.60 -5.93
C THR A 117 -9.65 -22.81 -5.12
N ALA A 118 -9.96 -24.05 -4.71
CA ALA A 118 -11.09 -24.34 -3.82
C ALA A 118 -10.82 -23.92 -2.37
N HIS A 119 -9.56 -23.84 -1.97
CA HIS A 119 -9.12 -23.51 -0.62
C HIS A 119 -9.26 -22.01 -0.37
N SER A 120 -10.51 -21.62 -0.14
CA SER A 120 -10.95 -20.24 -0.01
C SER A 120 -12.25 -20.18 0.79
N VAL A 121 -12.70 -18.97 1.12
CA VAL A 121 -13.99 -18.70 1.78
C VAL A 121 -15.19 -19.39 1.13
N ARG A 122 -15.15 -19.70 -0.18
CA ARG A 122 -16.25 -20.43 -0.84
C ARG A 122 -16.48 -21.85 -0.31
N ALA A 123 -15.42 -22.48 0.19
CA ALA A 123 -15.47 -23.83 0.74
C ALA A 123 -15.83 -23.82 2.23
N SER A 124 -15.91 -22.64 2.86
CA SER A 124 -16.28 -22.49 4.26
C SER A 124 -17.80 -22.38 4.46
N GLY A 125 -18.27 -22.63 5.69
CA GLY A 125 -19.66 -22.38 6.07
C GLY A 125 -19.98 -20.88 6.27
N TRP A 126 -18.95 -20.01 6.34
CA TRP A 126 -19.13 -18.59 6.58
C TRP A 126 -19.96 -17.93 5.46
N ARG A 127 -20.98 -17.16 5.85
CA ARG A 127 -21.95 -16.54 4.92
C ARG A 127 -22.53 -17.56 3.92
N SER A 128 -22.70 -18.82 4.33
CA SER A 128 -23.15 -19.91 3.46
C SER A 128 -22.28 -20.11 2.20
N GLY A 129 -20.96 -19.91 2.33
CA GLY A 129 -19.99 -20.03 1.23
C GLY A 129 -20.00 -18.85 0.25
N ALA A 130 -20.81 -17.81 0.50
CA ALA A 130 -20.88 -16.61 -0.35
C ALA A 130 -20.11 -15.41 0.22
N GLY A 131 -19.33 -15.63 1.28
CA GLY A 131 -18.57 -14.58 1.93
C GLY A 131 -17.36 -14.11 1.10
N ASP A 132 -16.98 -12.86 1.29
CA ASP A 132 -15.82 -12.24 0.65
C ASP A 132 -15.25 -11.17 1.61
N VAL A 133 -14.23 -11.54 2.38
CA VAL A 133 -13.63 -10.64 3.39
C VAL A 133 -12.94 -9.48 2.69
N VAL A 134 -12.27 -9.74 1.55
CA VAL A 134 -11.56 -8.71 0.79
C VAL A 134 -12.54 -7.64 0.30
N ARG A 135 -13.74 -8.03 -0.16
CA ARG A 135 -14.82 -7.11 -0.51
C ARG A 135 -15.33 -6.31 0.68
N GLU A 136 -15.64 -6.96 1.80
CA GLU A 136 -16.13 -6.29 3.00
C GLU A 136 -15.08 -5.26 3.51
N PHE A 137 -13.80 -5.62 3.48
CA PHE A 137 -12.67 -4.76 3.83
C PHE A 137 -12.52 -3.56 2.89
N ALA A 138 -12.40 -3.79 1.58
CA ALA A 138 -12.18 -2.72 0.60
C ALA A 138 -13.36 -1.74 0.55
N ALA A 139 -14.59 -2.23 0.73
CA ALA A 139 -15.78 -1.39 0.81
C ALA A 139 -15.79 -0.54 2.09
N ALA A 140 -15.46 -1.14 3.24
CA ALA A 140 -15.39 -0.43 4.52
C ALA A 140 -14.31 0.67 4.52
N ALA A 141 -13.13 0.37 3.95
CA ALA A 141 -12.01 1.30 3.86
C ALA A 141 -12.42 2.54 3.05
N ARG A 142 -12.97 2.32 1.85
CA ARG A 142 -13.49 3.38 0.97
C ARG A 142 -14.57 4.24 1.65
N ALA A 143 -15.49 3.62 2.38
CA ALA A 143 -16.56 4.33 3.07
C ALA A 143 -16.05 5.29 4.17
N ARG A 144 -14.86 5.05 4.71
CA ARG A 144 -14.24 5.85 5.78
C ARG A 144 -13.08 6.72 5.32
N GLY A 145 -12.78 6.73 4.02
CA GLY A 145 -11.63 7.47 3.48
C GLY A 145 -10.28 6.91 3.95
N VAL A 146 -10.24 5.61 4.30
CA VAL A 146 -8.99 4.88 4.55
C VAL A 146 -8.62 4.17 3.25
N ASP A 147 -7.37 4.31 2.81
CA ASP A 147 -6.90 3.60 1.64
C ASP A 147 -6.73 2.10 1.94
N ALA A 148 -7.00 1.24 0.96
CA ALA A 148 -6.86 -0.21 1.09
C ALA A 148 -5.59 -0.70 0.41
N GLY A 149 -4.87 -1.60 1.07
CA GLY A 149 -3.80 -2.42 0.49
C GLY A 149 -4.06 -3.90 0.75
N LEU A 150 -3.39 -4.76 -0.02
CA LEU A 150 -3.51 -6.21 0.12
C LEU A 150 -2.15 -6.89 0.17
N TYR A 151 -2.05 -7.88 1.05
CA TYR A 151 -0.96 -8.84 1.09
C TYR A 151 -1.42 -10.13 0.40
N LEU A 152 -0.56 -10.69 -0.46
CA LEU A 152 -0.78 -11.97 -1.13
C LEU A 152 0.49 -12.80 -1.02
N SER A 153 0.51 -13.80 -0.15
CA SER A 153 1.73 -14.56 0.13
C SER A 153 2.28 -15.25 -1.13
N PRO A 154 3.55 -14.99 -1.52
CA PRO A 154 4.21 -15.75 -2.58
C PRO A 154 4.44 -17.21 -2.20
N TRP A 155 4.80 -17.48 -0.94
CA TRP A 155 4.91 -18.83 -0.43
C TRP A 155 3.52 -19.39 -0.11
N ASP A 156 3.21 -20.57 -0.66
CA ASP A 156 1.93 -21.25 -0.49
C ASP A 156 2.18 -22.70 -0.12
N LEU A 157 1.66 -23.10 1.02
CA LEU A 157 1.77 -24.45 1.59
C LEU A 157 0.68 -25.40 1.10
N HIS A 158 -0.40 -24.87 0.54
CA HIS A 158 -1.55 -25.66 0.10
C HIS A 158 -1.47 -26.04 -1.39
N ASP A 159 -1.11 -25.10 -2.25
CA ASP A 159 -1.30 -25.28 -3.68
C ASP A 159 -0.27 -26.24 -4.31
N GLN A 160 -0.75 -27.32 -4.92
CA GLN A 160 0.07 -28.33 -5.59
C GLN A 160 0.88 -27.81 -6.80
N ARG A 161 0.63 -26.59 -7.27
CA ARG A 161 1.49 -25.92 -8.26
C ARG A 161 2.75 -25.38 -7.63
N TYR A 162 2.79 -25.11 -6.32
CA TYR A 162 3.96 -24.55 -5.68
C TYR A 162 5.20 -25.45 -5.87
N GLY A 163 6.30 -24.86 -6.35
CA GLY A 163 7.50 -25.57 -6.81
C GLY A 163 7.51 -25.95 -8.30
N ARG A 164 6.38 -25.86 -9.00
CA ARG A 164 6.30 -25.92 -10.47
C ARG A 164 6.31 -24.50 -11.02
N GLU A 165 7.52 -24.02 -11.30
CA GLU A 165 7.81 -22.61 -11.60
C GLU A 165 6.74 -21.92 -12.47
N VAL A 166 6.54 -22.36 -13.72
CA VAL A 166 5.58 -21.71 -14.63
C VAL A 166 4.14 -21.79 -14.10
N ALA A 167 3.70 -23.00 -13.72
CA ALA A 167 2.31 -23.23 -13.33
C ALA A 167 1.88 -22.44 -12.08
N TYR A 168 2.77 -22.28 -11.10
CA TYR A 168 2.45 -21.48 -9.92
C TYR A 168 2.54 -19.99 -10.18
N ASN A 169 3.50 -19.52 -10.99
CA ASN A 169 3.56 -18.10 -11.37
C ASN A 169 2.32 -17.68 -12.16
N GLU A 170 1.80 -18.52 -13.06
CA GLU A 170 0.53 -18.28 -13.76
C GLU A 170 -0.67 -18.26 -12.79
N TYR A 171 -0.73 -19.19 -11.85
CA TYR A 171 -1.76 -19.22 -10.80
C TYR A 171 -1.74 -17.95 -9.93
N TYR A 172 -0.55 -17.58 -9.45
CA TYR A 172 -0.37 -16.40 -8.62
C TYR A 172 -0.76 -15.14 -9.39
N LEU A 173 -0.36 -15.02 -10.65
CA LEU A 173 -0.72 -13.87 -11.49
C LEU A 173 -2.23 -13.79 -11.73
N ALA A 174 -2.90 -14.93 -11.89
CA ALA A 174 -4.35 -14.99 -12.05
C ALA A 174 -5.09 -14.51 -10.78
N GLN A 175 -4.64 -14.92 -9.60
CA GLN A 175 -5.16 -14.42 -8.32
C GLN A 175 -4.88 -12.93 -8.12
N LEU A 176 -3.65 -12.50 -8.43
CA LEU A 176 -3.26 -11.10 -8.38
C LEU A 176 -4.16 -10.25 -9.30
N HIS A 177 -4.48 -10.74 -10.50
CA HIS A 177 -5.40 -10.07 -11.42
C HIS A 177 -6.82 -9.96 -10.84
N GLU A 178 -7.37 -11.01 -10.19
CA GLU A 178 -8.67 -10.92 -9.49
C GLU A 178 -8.67 -9.81 -8.44
N LEU A 179 -7.61 -9.74 -7.63
CA LEU A 179 -7.48 -8.74 -6.57
C LEU A 179 -7.33 -7.32 -7.13
N LEU A 180 -6.50 -7.13 -8.16
CA LEU A 180 -6.23 -5.81 -8.75
C LEU A 180 -7.39 -5.25 -9.56
N THR A 181 -8.30 -6.10 -10.07
CA THR A 181 -9.43 -5.66 -10.90
C THR A 181 -10.77 -5.71 -10.17
N GLY A 182 -10.89 -6.57 -9.16
CA GLY A 182 -12.16 -6.87 -8.50
C GLY A 182 -12.54 -5.89 -7.39
N TYR A 183 -11.59 -5.25 -6.71
CA TYR A 183 -11.85 -4.62 -5.39
C TYR A 183 -11.72 -3.10 -5.35
N GLY A 184 -11.54 -2.46 -6.51
CA GLY A 184 -11.39 -1.01 -6.65
C GLY A 184 -9.93 -0.57 -6.57
N SER A 185 -9.70 0.68 -6.16
CA SER A 185 -8.35 1.24 -6.05
C SER A 185 -7.61 0.66 -4.84
N LEU A 186 -6.42 0.13 -5.07
CA LEU A 186 -5.53 -0.37 -4.03
C LEU A 186 -4.31 0.55 -3.95
N SER A 187 -3.93 0.97 -2.75
CA SER A 187 -2.81 1.87 -2.53
C SER A 187 -1.50 1.14 -2.26
N GLU A 188 -1.55 -0.13 -1.85
CA GLU A 188 -0.36 -0.95 -1.64
C GLU A 188 -0.62 -2.43 -1.92
N ILE A 189 0.33 -3.07 -2.60
CA ILE A 189 0.38 -4.53 -2.75
C ILE A 189 1.66 -5.02 -2.08
N TRP A 190 1.50 -5.95 -1.16
CA TRP A 190 2.56 -6.43 -0.29
C TRP A 190 2.95 -7.85 -0.66
N PHE A 191 4.21 -8.03 -1.05
CA PHE A 191 4.80 -9.30 -1.47
C PHE A 191 5.85 -9.79 -0.48
N ASP A 192 5.58 -10.92 0.17
CA ASP A 192 6.49 -11.52 1.16
C ASP A 192 7.72 -12.18 0.57
N GLY A 193 8.82 -12.09 1.30
CA GLY A 193 10.02 -12.88 1.10
C GLY A 193 10.13 -14.10 2.03
N HIS A 194 9.32 -14.17 3.09
CA HIS A 194 9.41 -15.24 4.08
C HIS A 194 9.16 -16.62 3.47
N LYS A 195 10.03 -17.56 3.82
CA LYS A 195 9.95 -18.96 3.44
C LYS A 195 10.77 -19.83 4.40
N ASP A 196 10.21 -20.96 4.80
CA ASP A 196 10.93 -21.91 5.65
C ASP A 196 12.19 -22.47 4.98
N LYS A 197 13.21 -22.77 5.81
CA LYS A 197 14.51 -23.30 5.34
C LYS A 197 14.40 -24.56 4.48
N ASN A 198 13.38 -25.38 4.72
CA ASN A 198 13.16 -26.66 4.03
C ASN A 198 11.99 -26.60 3.03
N ALA A 199 11.45 -25.41 2.76
CA ALA A 199 10.32 -25.29 1.85
C ALA A 199 10.72 -25.65 0.41
N THR A 200 9.78 -26.24 -0.32
CA THR A 200 9.92 -26.62 -1.74
C THR A 200 10.54 -25.49 -2.54
N ASN A 201 11.61 -25.76 -3.30
CA ASN A 201 12.27 -24.74 -4.10
C ASN A 201 11.30 -24.09 -5.10
N MET A 202 11.33 -22.77 -5.21
CA MET A 202 10.38 -22.01 -6.02
C MET A 202 11.05 -20.72 -6.49
N THR A 203 10.95 -20.44 -7.80
CA THR A 203 11.40 -19.20 -8.42
C THR A 203 10.20 -18.31 -8.73
N TYR A 204 10.15 -17.12 -8.15
CA TYR A 204 9.06 -16.17 -8.38
C TYR A 204 9.36 -15.21 -9.53
N HIS A 205 8.38 -15.00 -10.41
CA HIS A 205 8.42 -14.09 -11.54
C HIS A 205 7.99 -12.68 -11.09
N PHE A 206 8.70 -12.15 -10.07
CA PHE A 206 8.36 -10.86 -9.45
C PHE A 206 8.34 -9.72 -10.46
N HIS A 207 9.18 -9.76 -11.50
CA HIS A 207 9.21 -8.72 -12.52
C HIS A 207 7.86 -8.61 -13.23
N GLU A 208 7.33 -9.73 -13.70
CA GLU A 208 6.05 -9.86 -14.38
C GLU A 208 4.89 -9.50 -13.43
N TRP A 209 4.95 -9.96 -12.18
CA TRP A 209 3.95 -9.63 -11.17
C TRP A 209 3.88 -8.11 -10.91
N PHE A 210 5.03 -7.47 -10.76
CA PHE A 210 5.11 -6.02 -10.56
C PHE A 210 4.61 -5.25 -11.78
N GLN A 211 4.92 -5.72 -13.00
CA GLN A 211 4.40 -5.10 -14.23
C GLN A 211 2.87 -5.13 -14.29
N ILE A 212 2.25 -6.24 -13.88
CA ILE A 212 0.78 -6.32 -13.80
C ILE A 212 0.21 -5.36 -12.75
N VAL A 213 0.84 -5.22 -11.58
CA VAL A 213 0.44 -4.18 -10.60
C VAL A 213 0.52 -2.79 -11.23
N ARG A 214 1.63 -2.46 -11.92
CA ARG A 214 1.77 -1.15 -12.58
C ARG A 214 0.75 -0.90 -13.67
N GLN A 215 0.37 -1.94 -14.42
CA GLN A 215 -0.58 -1.83 -15.51
C GLN A 215 -2.01 -1.62 -14.99
N LEU A 216 -2.40 -2.34 -13.95
CA LEU A 216 -3.78 -2.35 -13.46
C LEU A 216 -4.03 -1.34 -12.34
N GLN A 217 -3.01 -1.02 -11.55
CA GLN A 217 -3.07 -0.13 -10.40
C GLN A 217 -1.81 0.75 -10.36
N SER A 218 -1.65 1.64 -11.35
CA SER A 218 -0.42 2.42 -11.56
C SER A 218 0.01 3.30 -10.37
N SER A 219 -0.92 3.64 -9.48
CA SER A 219 -0.65 4.42 -8.27
C SER A 219 -0.33 3.57 -7.03
N SER A 220 -0.47 2.24 -7.08
CA SER A 220 -0.14 1.38 -5.94
C SER A 220 1.35 1.39 -5.66
N ILE A 221 1.68 1.44 -4.38
CA ILE A 221 2.98 1.08 -3.85
C ILE A 221 3.15 -0.43 -3.92
N ILE A 222 4.34 -0.86 -4.31
CA ILE A 222 4.74 -2.26 -4.26
C ILE A 222 5.78 -2.43 -3.15
N PHE A 223 5.38 -3.16 -2.11
CA PHE A 223 6.29 -3.63 -1.08
C PHE A 223 6.85 -5.01 -1.48
N SER A 224 8.16 -5.18 -1.32
CA SER A 224 8.78 -6.48 -1.04
C SER A 224 10.02 -6.24 -0.19
N ASP A 225 10.71 -7.29 0.27
CA ASP A 225 12.00 -7.20 0.95
C ASP A 225 13.00 -6.27 0.25
N ALA A 226 12.98 -6.22 -1.09
CA ALA A 226 13.93 -5.47 -1.92
C ALA A 226 13.27 -4.34 -2.75
N GLY A 227 12.02 -3.97 -2.47
CA GLY A 227 11.26 -3.00 -3.27
C GLY A 227 10.42 -3.64 -4.41
N PRO A 228 9.96 -2.88 -5.40
CA PRO A 228 10.66 -1.74 -5.98
C PRO A 228 10.37 -0.39 -5.33
N ASP A 229 9.24 -0.21 -4.62
CA ASP A 229 8.87 1.09 -4.06
C ASP A 229 9.24 1.22 -2.59
N VAL A 230 8.87 0.22 -1.79
CA VAL A 230 9.12 0.15 -0.35
C VAL A 230 9.82 -1.18 -0.07
N ARG A 231 10.88 -1.12 0.75
CA ARG A 231 11.63 -2.29 1.18
C ARG A 231 11.36 -2.64 2.63
N TRP A 232 11.56 -3.90 2.99
CA TRP A 232 11.61 -4.30 4.39
C TRP A 232 12.74 -3.57 5.13
N VAL A 233 12.56 -3.37 6.44
CA VAL A 233 13.54 -2.70 7.32
C VAL A 233 14.63 -3.65 7.81
N GLY A 234 14.39 -4.97 7.72
CA GLY A 234 15.34 -6.01 8.16
C GLY A 234 15.05 -6.59 9.55
N ASN A 235 13.93 -6.22 10.18
CA ASN A 235 13.38 -6.86 11.39
C ASN A 235 11.87 -6.62 11.48
N GLU A 236 11.21 -7.33 12.39
CA GLU A 236 9.77 -7.16 12.70
C GLU A 236 9.53 -6.53 14.08
N ASP A 237 10.59 -6.15 14.80
CA ASP A 237 10.53 -5.43 16.07
C ASP A 237 10.14 -3.94 15.89
N GLY A 238 10.00 -3.49 14.63
CA GLY A 238 9.73 -2.10 14.28
C GLY A 238 10.92 -1.17 14.53
N PHE A 239 12.15 -1.72 14.60
CA PHE A 239 13.35 -0.95 14.88
C PHE A 239 14.05 -0.49 13.61
N VAL A 240 14.38 0.79 13.54
CA VAL A 240 15.23 1.38 12.51
C VAL A 240 16.47 1.93 13.23
N GLY A 241 17.67 1.62 12.72
CA GLY A 241 18.91 2.17 13.27
C GLY A 241 19.00 3.70 13.14
N THR A 242 19.94 4.32 13.86
CA THR A 242 20.13 5.78 13.87
C THR A 242 20.30 6.36 12.46
N THR A 243 20.94 5.62 11.58
CA THR A 243 21.09 5.94 10.16
C THR A 243 20.30 4.91 9.35
N CYS A 244 19.40 5.41 8.51
CA CYS A 244 18.62 4.59 7.58
C CYS A 244 18.45 5.36 6.27
N TRP A 245 19.19 4.93 5.25
CA TRP A 245 19.08 5.51 3.93
C TRP A 245 17.88 4.89 3.19
N SER A 246 16.99 5.75 2.68
CA SER A 246 15.89 5.31 1.80
C SER A 246 16.41 4.76 0.48
N THR A 247 17.61 5.17 0.05
CA THR A 247 18.28 4.67 -1.14
C THR A 247 18.99 3.36 -0.86
N VAL A 248 18.86 2.39 -1.77
CA VAL A 248 19.51 1.08 -1.64
C VAL A 248 20.02 0.59 -2.98
N ASN A 249 21.15 -0.12 -2.98
CA ASN A 249 21.62 -0.81 -4.17
C ASN A 249 20.86 -2.13 -4.35
N ARG A 250 19.85 -2.11 -5.22
CA ARG A 250 19.01 -3.29 -5.51
C ARG A 250 19.76 -4.45 -6.15
N SER A 251 20.97 -4.25 -6.68
CA SER A 251 21.80 -5.36 -7.18
C SER A 251 22.43 -6.20 -6.05
N MET A 252 22.32 -5.75 -4.79
CA MET A 252 22.90 -6.40 -3.62
C MET A 252 21.85 -7.11 -2.74
N ILE A 253 20.57 -6.97 -3.08
CA ILE A 253 19.46 -7.50 -2.28
C ILE A 253 18.56 -8.33 -3.18
N THR A 254 18.22 -9.52 -2.71
CA THR A 254 17.27 -10.43 -3.35
C THR A 254 16.06 -10.61 -2.42
N ILE A 255 14.86 -10.63 -2.99
CA ILE A 255 13.62 -10.82 -2.22
C ILE A 255 13.65 -12.19 -1.52
N GLY A 256 13.36 -12.23 -0.22
CA GLY A 256 13.39 -13.44 0.60
C GLY A 256 14.78 -13.96 0.95
N ALA A 257 15.85 -13.24 0.59
CA ALA A 257 17.20 -13.61 1.03
C ALA A 257 17.41 -13.26 2.51
N THR A 258 18.11 -14.12 3.24
CA THR A 258 18.57 -13.81 4.60
C THR A 258 19.74 -12.82 4.57
N GLY A 259 19.88 -12.00 5.60
CA GLY A 259 21.06 -11.14 5.71
C GLY A 259 20.94 -9.83 4.96
N ILE A 260 19.73 -9.37 4.63
CA ILE A 260 19.53 -8.09 3.93
C ILE A 260 19.78 -6.90 4.85
N GLU A 261 19.66 -7.09 6.17
CA GLU A 261 19.85 -6.09 7.20
C GLU A 261 21.25 -5.45 7.12
N LYS A 262 22.28 -6.20 6.69
CA LYS A 262 23.64 -5.68 6.49
C LYS A 262 23.77 -4.65 5.36
N TYR A 263 22.76 -4.55 4.50
CA TYR A 263 22.68 -3.58 3.41
C TYR A 263 21.73 -2.42 3.71
N ILE A 264 21.03 -2.48 4.86
CA ILE A 264 19.95 -1.56 5.23
C ILE A 264 20.31 -0.75 6.49
N VAL A 265 21.03 -1.38 7.43
CA VAL A 265 21.44 -0.80 8.70
C VAL A 265 22.95 -0.55 8.65
N ALA A 266 23.34 0.70 8.46
CA ALA A 266 24.73 1.17 8.58
C ALA A 266 24.73 2.46 9.39
#